data_AF-A0AAV2SP25-F1
#
_entry.id   AF-A0AAV2SP25-F1
#
_cell.length_a   1.000
_cell.length_b   1.000
_cell.length_c   1.000
_cell.angle_alpha   90.00
_cell.angle_beta   90.00
_cell.angle_gamma   90.00
#
_symmetry.space_group_name_H-M   'P 1'
#
loop_
_entity.id
_entity.type
_entity.pdbx_description
1 polymer ?
#
loop_
_entity_poly.entity_id
_entity_poly.type
_entity_poly.pdbx_seq_one_letter_code
_entity_poly.pdbx_strand_id
1 'polypeptide(L)'
;ALNASVNMYMFHGGTSFGLTAGANKGRTYQACPTSYDYDAPLSEAGDPTEKYFAIRNVTKKYLPLPAGEVPPATTKSAYGKVALTSHWTIMQLKGVLQSTMQKWPLTFEELKMPNGIVVYESMLNFTVRDPSVLSLNDVADRGYVFVDGEYAGVASREGEIFDIPVSVRSGQTISIVVESQGRISVGSGINDFK
;
A
#
# COMPACT_ATOMS: atom_id res chain seq x y z
N ALA A 1 -38.95 13.24 19.42
CA ALA A 1 -37.75 12.46 19.03
C ALA A 1 -37.94 11.93 17.61
N LEU A 2 -36.86 11.79 16.81
CA LEU A 2 -36.93 11.48 15.37
C LEU A 2 -37.28 10.02 15.03
N ASN A 3 -37.31 9.11 16.02
CA ASN A 3 -37.54 7.66 15.84
C ASN A 3 -36.73 7.02 14.70
N ALA A 4 -35.50 7.50 14.49
CA ALA A 4 -34.62 7.04 13.45
C ALA A 4 -33.74 5.89 13.93
N SER A 5 -33.47 4.93 13.04
CA SER A 5 -32.45 3.91 13.22
C SER A 5 -31.07 4.43 12.82
N VAL A 6 -30.01 3.89 13.42
CA VAL A 6 -28.63 4.30 13.15
C VAL A 6 -27.72 3.08 13.00
N ASN A 7 -26.73 3.18 12.11
CA ASN A 7 -25.60 2.26 12.02
C ASN A 7 -24.30 3.05 12.22
N MET A 8 -23.39 2.55 13.06
CA MET A 8 -22.11 3.21 13.35
C MET A 8 -21.01 2.63 12.45
N TYR A 9 -20.51 3.45 11.53
CA TYR A 9 -19.41 3.08 10.64
C TYR A 9 -18.15 3.89 11.01
N MET A 10 -17.08 3.27 11.50
CA MET A 10 -16.97 1.90 12.02
C MET A 10 -17.30 1.85 13.52
N PHE A 11 -17.96 0.78 13.99
CA PHE A 11 -18.00 0.50 15.43
C PHE A 11 -16.69 -0.13 15.92
N HIS A 12 -16.08 -0.95 15.06
CA HIS A 12 -14.72 -1.46 15.17
C HIS A 12 -14.15 -1.55 13.77
N GLY A 13 -13.03 -0.90 13.52
CA GLY A 13 -12.42 -0.87 12.19
C GLY A 13 -11.46 -2.04 11.93
N GLY A 14 -10.42 -2.18 12.76
CA GLY A 14 -9.46 -3.28 12.69
C GLY A 14 -8.25 -2.99 11.80
N THR A 15 -7.86 -3.94 10.96
CA THR A 15 -6.62 -3.89 10.17
C THR A 15 -6.84 -4.40 8.74
N SER A 16 -6.27 -3.72 7.76
CA SER A 16 -6.15 -4.18 6.37
C SER A 16 -4.89 -5.02 6.19
N PHE A 17 -4.92 -6.28 6.64
CA PHE A 17 -3.76 -7.18 6.57
C PHE A 17 -3.27 -7.47 5.15
N GLY A 18 -1.97 -7.79 5.03
CA GLY A 18 -1.37 -8.15 3.75
C GLY A 18 -1.47 -7.01 2.74
N LEU A 19 -2.03 -7.31 1.57
CA LEU A 19 -2.17 -6.37 0.44
C LEU A 19 -3.65 -6.02 0.20
N THR A 20 -4.41 -5.85 1.27
CA THR A 20 -5.87 -5.61 1.21
C THR A 20 -6.26 -4.14 1.40
N ALA A 21 -5.31 -3.28 1.77
CA ALA A 21 -5.54 -1.85 1.86
C ALA A 21 -5.92 -1.30 0.47
N GLY A 22 -6.94 -0.44 0.44
CA GLY A 22 -7.33 0.29 -0.77
C GLY A 22 -6.54 1.58 -0.93
N ALA A 23 -7.02 2.42 -1.84
CA ALA A 23 -6.53 3.78 -2.03
C ALA A 23 -7.70 4.73 -2.33
N ASN A 24 -7.44 6.02 -2.16
CA ASN A 24 -8.36 7.07 -2.56
C ASN A 24 -7.78 7.88 -3.71
N LYS A 25 -8.68 8.53 -4.46
CA LYS A 25 -8.32 9.54 -5.45
C LYS A 25 -8.69 10.92 -4.91
N GLY A 26 -7.73 11.56 -4.24
CA GLY A 26 -7.83 12.95 -3.82
C GLY A 26 -7.42 13.89 -4.95
N ARG A 27 -6.60 14.91 -4.63
CA ARG A 27 -5.87 15.68 -5.66
C ARG A 27 -4.92 14.75 -6.44
N THR A 28 -4.29 13.85 -5.71
CA THR A 28 -3.38 12.81 -6.21
C THR A 28 -3.84 11.44 -5.69
N TYR A 29 -3.15 10.38 -6.14
CA TYR A 29 -3.33 9.04 -5.56
C TYR A 29 -2.92 9.04 -4.08
N GLN A 30 -3.69 8.38 -3.22
CA GLN A 30 -3.45 8.31 -1.77
C GLN A 30 -3.66 6.88 -1.29
N ALA A 31 -2.58 6.17 -0.97
CA ALA A 31 -2.68 4.82 -0.42
C ALA A 31 -3.26 4.86 1.00
N CYS A 32 -4.18 3.95 1.31
CA CYS A 32 -4.65 3.80 2.68
C CYS A 32 -3.59 3.07 3.53
N PRO A 33 -3.38 3.45 4.80
CA PRO A 33 -2.48 2.73 5.68
C PRO A 33 -3.03 1.33 6.02
N THR A 34 -2.17 0.47 6.56
CA THR A 34 -2.57 -0.86 7.05
C THR A 34 -3.54 -0.78 8.23
N SER A 35 -3.34 0.18 9.13
CA SER A 35 -4.25 0.39 10.26
C SER A 35 -5.59 0.87 9.74
N TYR A 36 -6.66 0.18 10.14
CA TYR A 36 -8.03 0.60 9.92
C TYR A 36 -8.69 0.91 11.27
N ASP A 37 -7.94 1.42 12.26
CA ASP A 37 -8.44 1.81 13.59
C ASP A 37 -9.68 2.71 13.50
N TYR A 38 -9.68 3.61 12.52
CA TYR A 38 -10.77 4.49 12.15
C TYR A 38 -11.15 5.51 13.24
N ASP A 39 -10.39 5.60 14.34
CA ASP A 39 -10.84 6.26 15.57
C ASP A 39 -12.24 5.73 15.96
N ALA A 40 -12.45 4.42 15.78
CA ALA A 40 -13.71 3.76 16.08
C ALA A 40 -13.93 3.66 17.61
N PRO A 41 -15.17 3.37 18.05
CA PRO A 41 -15.45 3.06 19.45
C PRO A 41 -14.54 1.96 20.03
N LEU A 42 -14.24 0.92 19.26
CA LEU A 42 -13.18 -0.04 19.59
C LEU A 42 -11.93 0.25 18.74
N SER A 43 -10.76 0.31 19.39
CA SER A 43 -9.48 0.50 18.69
C SER A 43 -9.18 -0.62 17.69
N GLU A 44 -8.12 -0.49 16.89
CA GLU A 44 -7.63 -1.53 15.98
C GLU A 44 -7.42 -2.88 16.69
N ALA A 45 -6.93 -2.89 17.93
CA ALA A 45 -6.72 -4.10 18.72
C ALA A 45 -7.98 -4.59 19.47
N GLY A 46 -9.13 -3.94 19.24
CA GLY A 46 -10.41 -4.27 19.88
C GLY A 46 -10.59 -3.71 21.29
N ASP A 47 -9.73 -2.77 21.72
CA ASP A 47 -9.79 -2.24 23.07
C ASP A 47 -10.95 -1.22 23.21
N PRO A 48 -11.83 -1.34 24.23
CA PRO A 48 -12.90 -0.37 24.46
C PRO A 48 -12.34 1.01 24.80
N THR A 49 -12.69 2.02 23.99
CA THR A 49 -12.23 3.40 24.20
C THR A 49 -13.22 4.21 25.05
N GLU A 50 -12.84 5.44 25.42
CA GLU A 50 -13.78 6.40 26.03
C GLU A 50 -15.04 6.62 25.15
N LYS A 51 -14.87 6.62 23.82
CA LYS A 51 -15.95 6.75 22.84
C LYS A 51 -16.94 5.58 22.92
N TYR A 52 -16.44 4.35 23.10
CA TYR A 52 -17.30 3.19 23.35
C TYR A 52 -18.17 3.38 24.60
N PHE A 53 -17.58 3.80 25.72
CA PHE A 53 -18.33 3.98 26.96
C PHE A 53 -19.32 5.14 26.87
N ALA A 54 -19.00 6.22 26.16
CA ALA A 54 -19.91 7.31 25.88
C ALA A 54 -21.13 6.85 25.07
N ILE A 55 -20.91 6.08 24.00
CA ILE A 55 -21.98 5.50 23.17
C ILE A 55 -22.84 4.56 24.02
N ARG A 56 -22.25 3.64 24.77
CA ARG A 56 -22.96 2.71 25.67
C ARG A 56 -23.84 3.47 26.67
N ASN A 57 -23.35 4.59 27.21
CA ASN A 57 -24.09 5.45 28.14
C ASN A 57 -25.26 6.22 27.51
N VAL A 58 -25.24 6.47 26.21
CA VAL A 58 -26.40 7.01 25.48
C VAL A 58 -27.39 5.89 25.20
N THR A 59 -26.92 4.74 24.69
CA THR A 59 -27.77 3.59 24.35
C THR A 59 -28.61 3.11 25.52
N LYS A 60 -28.06 3.06 26.75
CA LYS A 60 -28.80 2.65 27.96
C LYS A 60 -30.03 3.51 28.28
N LYS A 61 -30.14 4.73 27.72
CA LYS A 61 -31.31 5.61 27.89
C LYS A 61 -32.50 5.17 27.03
N TYR A 62 -32.26 4.35 26.01
CA TYR A 62 -33.26 3.96 25.01
C TYR A 62 -33.50 2.45 24.98
N LEU A 63 -32.49 1.64 25.35
CA LEU A 63 -32.55 0.18 25.29
C LEU A 63 -31.92 -0.44 26.54
N PRO A 64 -32.45 -1.56 27.06
CA PRO A 64 -31.77 -2.34 28.09
C PRO A 64 -30.43 -2.85 27.55
N LEU A 65 -29.38 -2.76 28.37
CA LEU A 65 -28.08 -3.30 28.01
C LEU A 65 -27.95 -4.76 28.49
N PRO A 66 -27.14 -5.60 27.80
CA PRO A 66 -26.80 -6.93 28.29
C PRO A 66 -26.21 -6.88 29.71
N ALA A 67 -26.54 -7.90 30.51
CA ALA A 67 -25.97 -8.09 31.84
C ALA A 67 -24.48 -8.48 31.75
N GLY A 68 -23.72 -8.16 32.79
CA GLY A 68 -22.29 -8.45 32.87
C GLY A 68 -21.41 -7.24 32.59
N GLU A 69 -20.12 -7.43 32.81
CA GLU A 69 -19.10 -6.41 32.59
C GLU A 69 -18.65 -6.39 31.13
N VAL A 70 -18.17 -5.23 30.69
CA VAL A 70 -17.55 -5.10 29.37
C VAL A 70 -16.20 -5.84 29.43
N PRO A 71 -15.90 -6.75 28.49
CA PRO A 71 -14.59 -7.39 28.44
C PRO A 71 -13.47 -6.35 28.42
N PRO A 72 -12.40 -6.53 29.23
CA PRO A 72 -11.30 -5.58 29.26
C PRO A 72 -10.49 -5.65 27.96
N ALA A 73 -9.66 -4.62 27.75
CA ALA A 73 -8.63 -4.62 26.72
C ALA A 73 -7.75 -5.88 26.80
N THR A 74 -7.31 -6.40 25.65
CA THR A 74 -6.43 -7.57 25.62
C THR A 74 -5.04 -7.22 26.16
N THR A 75 -4.37 -8.19 26.80
CA THR A 75 -3.01 -7.98 27.30
C THR A 75 -2.05 -7.76 26.13
N LYS A 76 -1.22 -6.72 26.22
CA LYS A 76 -0.20 -6.41 25.21
C LYS A 76 1.20 -6.69 25.79
N SER A 77 2.08 -7.23 24.96
CA SER A 77 3.44 -7.60 25.35
C SER A 77 4.48 -6.84 24.55
N ALA A 78 5.47 -6.26 25.23
CA ALA A 78 6.65 -5.67 24.60
C ALA A 78 7.76 -6.73 24.49
N TYR A 79 7.79 -7.47 23.39
CA TYR A 79 8.73 -8.59 23.18
C TYR A 79 10.21 -8.19 23.11
N GLY A 80 10.52 -6.89 23.02
CA GLY A 80 11.87 -6.38 22.95
C GLY A 80 12.40 -6.28 21.52
N LYS A 81 13.72 -6.20 21.39
CA LYS A 81 14.40 -5.98 20.11
C LYS A 81 14.76 -7.30 19.45
N VAL A 82 14.50 -7.40 18.14
CA VAL A 82 14.93 -8.52 17.29
C VAL A 82 15.99 -7.99 16.31
N ALA A 83 17.18 -8.59 16.32
CA ALA A 83 18.22 -8.27 15.35
C ALA A 83 17.94 -8.98 14.03
N LEU A 84 17.97 -8.24 12.92
CA LEU A 84 17.77 -8.78 11.56
C LEU A 84 19.10 -8.78 10.80
N THR A 85 19.32 -9.82 10.00
CA THR A 85 20.44 -9.93 9.06
C THR A 85 19.93 -9.95 7.64
N SER A 86 20.55 -9.17 6.75
CA SER A 86 20.20 -9.20 5.32
C SER A 86 20.66 -10.51 4.69
N HIS A 87 19.81 -11.11 3.85
CA HIS A 87 20.12 -12.35 3.13
C HIS A 87 20.21 -12.13 1.63
N TRP A 88 19.13 -11.63 1.03
CA TRP A 88 19.05 -11.38 -0.41
C TRP A 88 18.49 -10.01 -0.71
N THR A 89 19.00 -9.40 -1.78
CA THR A 89 18.40 -8.21 -2.39
C THR A 89 17.34 -8.63 -3.41
N ILE A 90 16.42 -7.72 -3.74
CA ILE A 90 15.44 -7.94 -4.82
C ILE A 90 16.13 -8.17 -6.18
N MET A 91 17.29 -7.54 -6.40
CA MET A 91 18.11 -7.73 -7.60
C MET A 91 18.74 -9.12 -7.68
N GLN A 92 19.04 -9.76 -6.53
CA GLN A 92 19.48 -11.15 -6.48
C GLN A 92 18.30 -12.11 -6.68
N LEU A 93 17.14 -11.78 -6.10
CA LEU A 93 15.94 -12.61 -6.18
C LEU A 93 15.34 -12.65 -7.59
N LYS A 94 15.41 -11.57 -8.38
CA LYS A 94 14.79 -11.54 -9.72
C LYS A 94 15.25 -12.70 -10.62
N GLY A 95 16.48 -13.18 -10.46
CA GLY A 95 17.03 -14.30 -11.25
C GLY A 95 16.42 -15.66 -10.94
N VAL A 96 15.66 -15.79 -9.84
CA VAL A 96 14.94 -17.03 -9.46
C VAL A 96 13.43 -16.88 -9.53
N LEU A 97 12.91 -15.69 -9.86
CA LEU A 97 11.49 -15.44 -10.05
C LEU A 97 11.03 -15.91 -11.42
N GLN A 98 9.75 -16.24 -11.54
CA GLN A 98 9.13 -16.48 -12.84
C GLN A 98 9.14 -15.18 -13.65
N SER A 99 9.65 -15.25 -14.88
CA SER A 99 9.75 -14.10 -15.79
C SER A 99 9.06 -14.36 -17.12
N THR A 100 8.56 -13.31 -17.75
CA THR A 100 8.11 -13.32 -19.15
C THR A 100 8.80 -12.19 -19.91
N MET A 101 9.12 -12.44 -21.18
CA MET A 101 9.66 -11.43 -22.09
C MET A 101 8.54 -10.85 -22.94
N GLN A 102 8.44 -9.53 -22.99
CA GLN A 102 7.46 -8.81 -23.79
C GLN A 102 8.09 -7.59 -24.43
N LYS A 103 7.54 -7.15 -25.56
CA LYS A 103 8.02 -5.94 -26.25
C LYS A 103 7.74 -4.66 -25.44
N TRP A 104 6.63 -4.65 -24.71
CA TRP A 104 6.18 -3.54 -23.88
C TRP A 104 5.91 -4.03 -22.46
N PRO A 105 6.06 -3.17 -21.43
CA PRO A 105 5.69 -3.52 -20.07
C PRO A 105 4.23 -3.97 -20.00
N LEU A 106 3.97 -5.12 -19.38
CA LEU A 106 2.63 -5.59 -19.07
C LEU A 106 2.16 -5.02 -17.72
N THR A 107 0.87 -4.78 -17.59
CA THR A 107 0.24 -4.51 -16.28
C THR A 107 0.29 -5.75 -15.37
N PHE A 108 0.12 -5.55 -14.08
CA PHE A 108 -0.08 -6.57 -13.07
C PHE A 108 -1.25 -7.49 -13.45
N GLU A 109 -2.36 -6.94 -13.95
CA GLU A 109 -3.53 -7.70 -14.40
C GLU A 109 -3.21 -8.64 -15.57
N GLU A 110 -2.45 -8.16 -16.56
CA GLU A 110 -1.98 -8.98 -17.69
C GLU A 110 -1.01 -10.08 -17.24
N LEU A 111 -0.20 -9.79 -16.23
CA LEU A 111 0.68 -10.76 -15.56
C LEU A 111 -0.07 -11.71 -14.60
N LYS A 112 -1.37 -11.51 -14.41
CA LYS A 112 -2.21 -12.24 -13.44
C LYS A 112 -1.70 -12.14 -11.99
N MET A 113 -1.08 -11.00 -11.67
CA MET A 113 -0.60 -10.64 -10.34
C MET A 113 -1.60 -9.68 -9.70
N PRO A 114 -2.39 -10.08 -8.69
CA PRO A 114 -3.41 -9.20 -8.14
C PRO A 114 -2.80 -8.02 -7.37
N ASN A 115 -1.77 -8.21 -6.55
CA ASN A 115 -1.09 -7.13 -5.82
C ASN A 115 0.37 -7.54 -5.55
N GLY A 116 1.17 -6.60 -5.03
CA GLY A 116 2.51 -6.88 -4.51
C GLY A 116 3.57 -6.16 -5.31
N ILE A 117 4.57 -6.90 -5.78
CA ILE A 117 5.75 -6.36 -6.44
C ILE A 117 5.96 -7.08 -7.78
N VAL A 118 6.29 -6.31 -8.83
CA VAL A 118 6.75 -6.82 -10.12
C VAL A 118 8.07 -6.13 -10.47
N VAL A 119 9.01 -6.88 -11.05
CA VAL A 119 10.28 -6.32 -11.54
C VAL A 119 10.20 -6.22 -13.06
N TYR A 120 10.28 -5.00 -13.58
CA TYR A 120 10.42 -4.71 -15.01
C TYR A 120 11.89 -4.48 -15.33
N GLU A 121 12.36 -5.03 -16.44
CA GLU A 121 13.77 -4.95 -16.81
C GLU A 121 13.94 -4.78 -18.31
N SER A 122 14.89 -3.92 -18.70
CA SER A 122 15.28 -3.74 -20.08
C SER A 122 16.74 -3.34 -20.20
N MET A 123 17.41 -3.86 -21.24
CA MET A 123 18.76 -3.44 -21.62
C MET A 123 18.68 -2.27 -22.59
N LEU A 124 19.44 -1.21 -22.29
CA LEU A 124 19.49 -0.02 -23.12
C LEU A 124 20.33 -0.28 -24.38
N ASN A 125 19.69 -0.42 -25.54
CA ASN A 125 20.36 -0.74 -26.81
C ASN A 125 20.66 0.49 -27.68
N PHE A 126 20.64 1.69 -27.09
CA PHE A 126 20.87 2.95 -27.78
C PHE A 126 21.62 3.94 -26.88
N THR A 127 22.23 4.95 -27.49
CA THR A 127 22.95 5.99 -26.78
C THR A 127 22.01 7.13 -26.40
N VAL A 128 22.12 7.61 -25.16
CA VAL A 128 21.43 8.80 -24.66
C VAL A 128 22.43 9.87 -24.27
N ARG A 129 21.96 11.11 -24.08
CA ARG A 129 22.76 12.15 -23.42
C ARG A 129 22.95 11.78 -21.96
N ASP A 130 24.10 12.12 -21.38
CA ASP A 130 24.41 11.87 -19.98
C ASP A 130 24.62 13.22 -19.26
N PRO A 131 23.81 13.57 -18.25
CA PRO A 131 22.67 12.81 -17.73
C PRO A 131 21.45 12.83 -18.66
N SER A 132 20.59 11.82 -18.50
CA SER A 132 19.27 11.71 -19.13
C SER A 132 18.16 11.64 -18.10
N VAL A 133 16.91 11.69 -18.56
CA VAL A 133 15.72 11.53 -17.73
C VAL A 133 14.98 10.26 -18.15
N LEU A 134 14.71 9.39 -17.19
CA LEU A 134 13.79 8.27 -17.33
C LEU A 134 12.40 8.73 -16.89
N SER A 135 11.49 8.89 -17.85
CA SER A 135 10.09 9.27 -17.58
C SER A 135 9.19 8.04 -17.41
N LEU A 136 8.54 7.96 -16.26
CA LEU A 136 7.66 6.87 -15.82
C LEU A 136 6.25 7.41 -15.56
N ASN A 137 5.71 8.18 -16.49
CA ASN A 137 4.45 8.94 -16.36
C ASN A 137 3.23 8.13 -15.89
N ASP A 138 3.24 6.81 -16.12
CA ASP A 138 2.16 5.89 -15.79
C ASP A 138 2.54 4.87 -14.71
N VAL A 139 3.53 5.17 -13.85
CA VAL A 139 3.87 4.26 -12.73
C VAL A 139 2.69 4.12 -11.75
N ALA A 140 2.32 2.88 -11.44
CA ALA A 140 1.17 2.54 -10.61
C ALA A 140 1.57 1.50 -9.52
N ASP A 141 2.08 1.90 -8.36
CA ASP A 141 2.06 3.28 -7.80
C ASP A 141 3.44 3.80 -7.42
N ARG A 142 4.39 2.90 -7.09
CA ARG A 142 5.74 3.28 -6.68
C ARG A 142 6.78 2.45 -7.41
N GLY A 143 7.74 3.11 -8.05
CA GLY A 143 8.78 2.46 -8.83
C GLY A 143 10.17 2.75 -8.29
N TYR A 144 10.89 1.75 -7.81
CA TYR A 144 12.29 1.87 -7.40
C TYR A 144 13.19 1.56 -8.60
N VAL A 145 13.96 2.55 -9.06
CA VAL A 145 14.77 2.48 -10.27
C VAL A 145 16.20 2.06 -9.93
N PHE A 146 16.73 1.12 -10.70
CA PHE A 146 18.09 0.61 -10.61
C PHE A 146 18.78 0.64 -11.98
N VAL A 147 20.08 0.95 -11.99
CA VAL A 147 20.96 0.87 -13.17
C VAL A 147 22.06 -0.13 -12.86
N ASP A 148 22.17 -1.21 -13.63
CA ASP A 148 23.07 -2.34 -13.38
C ASP A 148 22.99 -2.89 -11.94
N GLY A 149 21.80 -2.81 -11.33
CA GLY A 149 21.54 -3.26 -9.96
C GLY A 149 21.81 -2.22 -8.86
N GLU A 150 22.37 -1.06 -9.20
CA GLU A 150 22.61 0.04 -8.27
C GLU A 150 21.41 0.99 -8.22
N TYR A 151 21.00 1.42 -7.03
CA TYR A 151 19.83 2.28 -6.84
C TYR A 151 20.05 3.68 -7.44
N ALA A 152 19.12 4.11 -8.29
CA ALA A 152 19.19 5.39 -8.99
C ALA A 152 18.11 6.39 -8.56
N GLY A 153 16.96 5.92 -8.05
CA GLY A 153 15.89 6.82 -7.62
C GLY A 153 14.56 6.13 -7.39
N VAL A 154 13.53 6.93 -7.08
CA VAL A 154 12.17 6.43 -6.84
C VAL A 154 11.13 7.32 -7.51
N ALA A 155 10.29 6.71 -8.33
CA ALA A 155 9.08 7.31 -8.86
C ALA A 155 7.91 7.03 -7.91
N SER A 156 7.00 8.00 -7.78
CA SER A 156 5.86 7.94 -6.86
C SER A 156 4.64 8.62 -7.49
N ARG A 157 3.57 7.85 -7.64
CA ARG A 157 2.28 8.34 -8.08
C ARG A 157 1.63 9.29 -7.07
N GLU A 158 1.78 9.01 -5.77
CA GLU A 158 1.27 9.88 -4.70
C GLU A 158 2.00 11.24 -4.66
N GLY A 159 3.33 11.21 -4.81
CA GLY A 159 4.18 12.39 -4.83
C GLY A 159 4.26 13.13 -6.17
N GLU A 160 3.59 12.61 -7.21
CA GLU A 160 3.66 13.11 -8.59
C GLU A 160 5.11 13.17 -9.14
N ILE A 161 5.94 12.19 -8.74
CA ILE A 161 7.34 12.07 -9.16
C ILE A 161 7.42 10.99 -10.24
N PHE A 162 7.52 11.42 -11.49
CA PHE A 162 7.55 10.51 -12.65
C PHE A 162 8.88 10.55 -13.42
N ASP A 163 9.66 11.60 -13.25
CA ASP A 163 10.91 11.81 -13.97
C ASP A 163 12.11 11.55 -13.06
N ILE A 164 12.91 10.54 -13.40
CA ILE A 164 14.09 10.15 -12.64
C ILE A 164 15.34 10.51 -13.44
N PRO A 165 16.22 11.40 -12.93
CA PRO A 165 17.49 11.66 -13.57
C PRO A 165 18.38 10.42 -13.46
N VAL A 166 18.92 9.96 -14.58
CA VAL A 166 19.76 8.76 -14.66
C VAL A 166 20.98 9.00 -15.55
N SER A 167 22.12 8.47 -15.10
CA SER A 167 23.35 8.37 -15.90
C SER A 167 23.47 6.95 -16.42
N VAL A 168 23.16 6.75 -17.69
CA VAL A 168 23.13 5.43 -18.35
C VAL A 168 23.83 5.47 -19.71
N ARG A 169 24.36 4.32 -20.11
CA ARG A 169 25.06 4.09 -21.37
C ARG A 169 24.46 2.90 -22.10
N SER A 170 24.65 2.87 -23.42
CA SER A 170 24.29 1.70 -24.22
C SER A 170 24.96 0.44 -23.67
N GLY A 171 24.20 -0.64 -23.53
CA GLY A 171 24.61 -1.91 -22.93
C GLY A 171 24.30 -2.07 -21.44
N GLN A 172 23.89 -1.01 -20.74
CA GLN A 172 23.48 -1.11 -19.33
C GLN A 172 22.03 -1.56 -19.18
N THR A 173 21.72 -2.17 -18.05
CA THR A 173 20.38 -2.65 -17.71
C THR A 173 19.68 -1.68 -16.77
N ILE A 174 18.45 -1.31 -17.10
CA ILE A 174 17.54 -0.60 -16.19
C ILE A 174 16.56 -1.62 -15.63
N SER A 175 16.48 -1.71 -14.31
CA SER A 175 15.46 -2.47 -13.59
C SER A 175 14.57 -1.52 -12.81
N ILE A 176 13.25 -1.76 -12.82
CA ILE A 176 12.27 -1.01 -12.03
C ILE A 176 11.48 -2.00 -11.21
N VAL A 177 11.61 -1.90 -9.89
CA VAL A 177 10.79 -2.66 -8.94
C VAL A 177 9.53 -1.85 -8.70
N VAL A 178 8.39 -2.31 -9.21
CA VAL A 178 7.10 -1.62 -9.07
C VAL A 178 6.30 -2.27 -7.95
N GLU A 179 5.86 -1.44 -7.02
CA GLU A 179 5.01 -1.79 -5.89
C GLU A 179 3.59 -1.26 -6.14
N SER A 180 2.61 -2.17 -6.05
CA SER A 180 1.19 -1.82 -6.01
C SER A 180 0.82 -1.44 -4.57
N GLN A 181 0.48 -0.17 -4.34
CA GLN A 181 0.20 0.35 -2.99
C GLN A 181 -1.30 0.30 -2.62
N GLY A 182 -2.10 -0.41 -3.43
CA GLY A 182 -3.54 -0.54 -3.28
C GLY A 182 -4.30 0.11 -4.45
N ARG A 183 -5.39 -0.52 -4.89
CA ARG A 183 -6.25 0.04 -5.94
C ARG A 183 -7.22 1.08 -5.37
N ILE A 184 -7.52 2.10 -6.15
CA ILE A 184 -8.55 3.09 -5.80
C ILE A 184 -9.88 2.37 -5.55
N SER A 185 -10.43 2.52 -4.34
CA SER A 185 -11.60 1.76 -3.89
C SER A 185 -12.92 2.54 -3.92
N VAL A 186 -12.88 3.83 -4.25
CA VAL A 186 -14.07 4.70 -4.25
C VAL A 186 -14.01 5.77 -5.34
N GLY A 187 -15.17 6.12 -5.89
CA GLY A 187 -15.33 7.25 -6.80
C GLY A 187 -14.84 6.97 -8.22
N SER A 188 -14.27 7.99 -8.87
CA SER A 188 -13.75 7.87 -10.23
C SER A 188 -12.34 7.27 -10.25
N GLY A 189 -12.02 6.49 -11.28
CA GLY A 189 -10.69 5.88 -11.42
C GLY A 189 -10.52 4.55 -10.69
N ILE A 190 -11.61 3.86 -10.35
CA ILE A 190 -11.56 2.51 -9.74
C ILE A 190 -11.06 1.42 -10.71
N ASN A 191 -11.09 1.67 -12.02
CA ASN A 191 -10.42 0.85 -13.03
C ASN A 191 -8.91 1.17 -13.01
N ASP A 192 -8.28 0.83 -11.90
CA ASP A 192 -6.93 1.25 -11.52
C ASP A 192 -5.94 0.10 -11.77
N PHE A 193 -5.52 -0.06 -13.02
CA PHE A 193 -4.46 -1.01 -13.38
C PHE A 193 -3.18 -0.72 -12.61
N LYS A 194 -2.40 -1.76 -12.37
CA LYS A 194 -1.10 -1.67 -11.68
C LYS A 194 0.01 -2.13 -12.60
#